data_AF-A0A661PLK4-F1
#
_entry.id   AF-A0A661PLK4-F1
#
_cell.length_a   1.000
_cell.length_b   1.000
_cell.length_c   1.000
_cell.angle_alpha   90.00
_cell.angle_beta   90.00
_cell.angle_gamma   90.00
#
_symmetry.space_group_name_H-M   'P 1'
#
loop_
_entity.id
_entity.type
_entity.pdbx_description
1 polymer ?
#
loop_
_entity_poly.entity_id
_entity_poly.type
_entity_poly.pdbx_seq_one_letter_code
_entity_poly.pdbx_strand_id
1 'polypeptide(L)'
;MAKKSQELIYGIHAVEAAIRKQPENVLQVFLQQGRNDSRIQKILDIAKNSGVSTQSITNEKLKEKCPKARHQGVVAELRTGRSGTVTLDDIL
;
A
#
# COMPACT_ATOMS: atom_id res chain seq x y z
N MET A 1 21.27 -11.97 -8.50
CA MET A 1 19.95 -11.89 -7.82
C MET A 1 19.12 -10.83 -8.51
N ALA A 2 18.06 -11.21 -9.23
CA ALA A 2 17.20 -10.25 -9.93
C ALA A 2 16.45 -9.39 -8.90
N LYS A 3 16.67 -8.08 -8.91
CA LYS A 3 15.91 -7.13 -8.11
C LYS A 3 14.48 -7.16 -8.66
N LYS A 4 13.57 -7.90 -8.03
CA LYS A 4 12.14 -7.78 -8.31
C LYS A 4 11.81 -6.31 -8.15
N SER A 5 11.38 -5.66 -9.23
CA SER A 5 10.75 -4.35 -9.14
C SER A 5 9.60 -4.50 -8.12
N GLN A 6 9.38 -3.52 -7.27
CA GLN A 6 8.24 -3.50 -6.37
C GLN A 6 7.46 -2.26 -6.74
N GLU A 7 6.16 -2.41 -6.96
CA GLU A 7 5.32 -1.24 -7.21
C GLU A 7 4.84 -0.71 -5.86
N LEU A 8 4.98 0.60 -5.66
CA LEU A 8 4.55 1.26 -4.45
C LEU A 8 3.26 2.02 -4.74
N ILE A 9 2.23 1.72 -3.97
CA ILE A 9 1.00 2.53 -3.92
C ILE A 9 0.94 3.28 -2.60
N TYR A 10 0.25 4.42 -2.58
CA TYR A 10 0.23 5.30 -1.43
C TYR A 10 -1.11 5.99 -1.26
N GLY A 11 -1.43 6.34 0.00
CA GLY A 11 -2.70 6.93 0.37
C GLY A 11 -3.71 5.89 0.87
N ILE A 12 -4.60 6.34 1.75
CA ILE A 12 -5.51 5.48 2.51
C ILE A 12 -6.45 4.69 1.58
N HIS A 13 -7.09 5.37 0.61
CA HIS A 13 -8.05 4.72 -0.28
C HIS A 13 -7.40 3.72 -1.25
N ALA A 14 -6.25 4.07 -1.82
CA ALA A 14 -5.54 3.19 -2.76
C ALA A 14 -5.08 1.91 -2.05
N VAL A 15 -4.52 2.06 -0.85
CA VAL A 15 -4.05 0.92 -0.05
C VAL A 15 -5.23 0.07 0.44
N GLU A 16 -6.31 0.69 0.93
CA GLU A 16 -7.54 -0.03 1.27
C GLU A 16 -8.07 -0.83 0.08
N ALA A 17 -8.17 -0.22 -1.10
CA ALA A 17 -8.67 -0.88 -2.30
C ALA A 17 -7.79 -2.04 -2.74
N ALA A 18 -6.46 -1.89 -2.67
CA ALA A 18 -5.52 -2.95 -3.02
C ALA A 18 -5.65 -4.17 -2.10
N ILE A 19 -5.70 -3.96 -0.78
CA ILE A 19 -5.86 -5.05 0.19
C ILE A 19 -7.22 -5.75 0.01
N ARG A 20 -8.28 -4.99 -0.27
CA ARG A 20 -9.62 -5.57 -0.48
C ARG A 20 -9.76 -6.35 -1.78
N LYS A 21 -9.15 -5.86 -2.86
CA LYS A 21 -9.30 -6.46 -4.20
C LYS A 21 -8.36 -7.64 -4.43
N GLN A 22 -7.09 -7.48 -4.04
CA GLN A 22 -6.03 -8.44 -4.33
C GLN A 22 -5.00 -8.47 -3.18
N PRO A 23 -5.39 -8.94 -1.97
CA PRO A 23 -4.50 -8.98 -0.81
C PRO A 23 -3.24 -9.81 -1.07
N GLU A 24 -3.31 -10.84 -1.91
CA GLU A 24 -2.17 -11.68 -2.32
C GLU A 24 -1.11 -10.92 -3.12
N ASN A 25 -1.50 -9.81 -3.75
CA ASN A 25 -0.60 -8.90 -4.44
C ASN A 25 0.01 -7.86 -3.51
N VAL A 26 -0.51 -7.69 -2.29
CA VAL A 26 0.07 -6.79 -1.29
C VAL A 26 1.12 -7.54 -0.47
N LEU A 27 2.39 -7.19 -0.67
CA LEU A 27 3.50 -7.80 0.07
C LEU A 27 3.57 -7.28 1.50
N GLN A 28 3.44 -5.96 1.67
CA GLN A 28 3.56 -5.30 2.96
C GLN A 28 2.89 -3.92 2.94
N VAL A 29 2.30 -3.53 4.07
CA VAL A 29 1.74 -2.19 4.29
C VAL A 29 2.58 -1.45 5.33
N PHE A 30 2.99 -0.23 5.00
CA PHE A 30 3.69 0.68 5.90
C PHE A 30 2.75 1.79 6.38
N LEU A 31 2.73 1.99 7.69
CA LEU A 31 1.89 2.97 8.35
C LEU A 31 2.77 3.99 9.07
N GLN A 32 2.35 5.25 9.10
CA GLN A 32 3.07 6.28 9.83
C GLN A 32 2.96 6.04 11.33
N GLN A 33 4.11 5.87 11.98
CA GLN A 33 4.20 5.76 13.43
C GLN A 33 3.63 7.00 14.11
N GLY A 34 2.94 6.79 15.23
CA GLY A 34 2.32 7.86 16.02
C GLY A 34 0.94 8.31 15.49
N ARG A 35 0.45 7.75 14.39
CA ARG A 35 -0.95 7.93 13.96
C ARG A 35 -1.83 6.78 14.47
N ASN A 36 -2.77 7.13 15.33
CA ASN A 36 -3.75 6.18 15.91
C ASN A 36 -5.21 6.57 15.58
N ASP A 37 -5.43 7.31 14.49
CA ASP A 37 -6.78 7.70 14.11
C ASP A 37 -7.59 6.55 13.47
N SER A 38 -8.91 6.72 13.40
CA SER A 38 -9.85 5.70 12.90
C SER A 38 -9.52 5.19 11.49
N ARG A 39 -8.90 6.02 10.65
CA ARG A 39 -8.51 5.61 9.29
C ARG A 39 -7.36 4.61 9.32
N ILE A 40 -6.38 4.80 10.20
CA ILE A 40 -5.26 3.87 10.37
C ILE A 40 -5.75 2.55 10.98
N GLN A 41 -6.62 2.63 11.99
CA GLN A 41 -7.23 1.44 12.59
C GLN A 41 -7.98 0.61 11.54
N LYS A 42 -8.76 1.28 10.68
CA LYS A 42 -9.45 0.61 9.57
C LYS A 42 -8.49 -0.13 8.63
N ILE A 43 -7.34 0.48 8.27
CA ILE A 43 -6.34 -0.20 7.42
C ILE A 43 -5.71 -1.39 8.14
N LEU A 44 -5.38 -1.24 9.42
CA LEU A 44 -4.85 -2.33 10.25
C LEU A 44 -5.83 -3.51 10.32
N ASP A 45 -7.11 -3.26 10.56
CA ASP A 45 -8.14 -4.29 10.62
C ASP A 45 -8.30 -5.02 9.29
N ILE A 46 -8.35 -4.29 8.17
CA ILE A 46 -8.48 -4.90 6.84
C ILE A 46 -7.23 -5.71 6.52
N ALA A 47 -6.03 -5.18 6.75
CA ALA A 47 -4.78 -5.90 6.52
C ALA A 47 -4.70 -7.18 7.36
N LYS A 48 -5.02 -7.10 8.64
CA LYS A 48 -5.06 -8.25 9.55
C LYS A 48 -6.05 -9.31 9.08
N ASN A 49 -7.27 -8.92 8.72
CA ASN A 49 -8.30 -9.84 8.23
C ASN A 49 -7.93 -10.48 6.89
N SER A 50 -7.14 -9.79 6.06
CA SER A 50 -6.64 -10.28 4.79
C SER A 50 -5.30 -11.03 4.89
N GLY A 51 -4.73 -11.20 6.10
CA GLY A 51 -3.43 -11.86 6.28
C GLY A 51 -2.23 -11.07 5.74
N VAL A 52 -2.38 -9.76 5.54
CA VAL A 52 -1.33 -8.87 5.03
C VAL A 52 -0.51 -8.30 6.18
N SER A 53 0.81 -8.39 6.08
CA SER A 53 1.74 -7.85 7.06
C SER A 53 1.76 -6.33 7.07
N THR A 54 1.70 -5.73 8.26
CA THR A 54 1.78 -4.28 8.47
C THR A 54 2.99 -3.89 9.31
N GLN A 55 3.65 -2.79 8.97
CA GLN A 55 4.75 -2.22 9.76
C GLN A 55 4.58 -0.72 9.98
N SER A 56 4.70 -0.28 11.23
CA SER A 56 4.76 1.14 11.56
C SER A 56 6.18 1.68 11.36
N ILE A 57 6.34 2.74 10.57
CA ILE A 57 7.62 3.38 10.29
C ILE A 57 7.52 4.91 10.42
N THR A 58 8.66 5.59 10.55
CA THR A 58 8.70 7.05 10.66
C THR A 58 8.20 7.73 9.37
N ASN A 59 7.72 8.96 9.51
CA ASN A 59 7.32 9.78 8.36
C ASN A 59 8.48 9.97 7.36
N GLU A 60 9.71 10.08 7.86
CA GLU A 60 10.91 10.20 7.02
C GLU A 60 11.10 8.97 6.14
N LYS A 61 10.97 7.75 6.70
CA LYS A 61 11.05 6.52 5.93
C LYS A 61 9.92 6.38 4.90
N LEU A 62 8.72 6.87 5.21
CA LEU A 62 7.63 6.93 4.22
C LEU A 62 7.97 7.87 3.07
N LYS A 63 8.57 9.03 3.37
CA LYS A 63 9.05 9.98 2.36
C LYS A 63 10.20 9.42 1.53
N GLU A 64 11.14 8.67 2.12
CA GLU A 64 12.20 8.00 1.37
C GLU A 64 11.63 6.97 0.37
N LYS A 65 10.59 6.22 0.78
CA LYS A 65 9.88 5.29 -0.12
C LYS A 65 9.09 6.03 -1.21
N CYS A 66 8.54 7.20 -0.91
CA CYS A 66 7.58 7.92 -1.76
C CYS A 66 7.82 9.45 -1.75
N PRO A 67 8.97 9.94 -2.27
CA PRO A 67 9.42 11.32 -2.06
C PRO A 67 8.57 12.39 -2.74
N LYS A 68 7.86 12.02 -3.81
CA LYS A 68 7.02 12.94 -4.61
C LYS A 68 5.52 12.78 -4.35
N ALA A 69 5.12 11.96 -3.38
CA ALA A 69 3.74 11.51 -3.22
C ALA A 69 3.13 11.90 -1.87
N ARG A 70 1.87 12.34 -1.88
CA ARG A 70 1.10 12.61 -0.67
C ARG A 70 0.52 11.31 -0.12
N HIS A 71 1.33 10.56 0.62
CA HIS A 71 0.98 9.23 1.15
C HIS A 71 -0.03 9.23 2.30
N GLN A 72 -0.38 10.38 2.90
CA GLN A 72 -1.32 10.50 4.03
C GLN A 72 -1.00 9.59 5.23
N GLY A 73 0.24 9.11 5.32
CA GLY A 73 0.72 8.19 6.35
C GLY A 73 0.52 6.70 6.04
N VAL A 74 0.20 6.32 4.79
CA VAL A 74 0.02 4.91 4.39
C VAL A 74 0.68 4.66 3.03
N VAL A 75 1.49 3.60 2.94
CA VAL A 75 2.13 3.10 1.71
C VAL A 75 1.99 1.58 1.69
N ALA A 76 1.83 0.97 0.52
CA ALA A 76 1.89 -0.48 0.37
C ALA A 76 2.84 -0.90 -0.75
N GLU A 77 3.60 -1.95 -0.51
CA GLU A 77 4.42 -2.65 -1.49
C GLU A 77 3.60 -3.73 -2.17
N LEU A 78 3.53 -3.67 -3.49
CA LEU A 78 2.86 -4.67 -4.31
C LEU A 78 3.87 -5.61 -4.96
N ARG A 79 3.46 -6.87 -5.13
CA ARG A 79 4.16 -7.86 -5.92
C ARG A 79 4.07 -7.43 -7.38
N THR A 80 5.19 -7.11 -8.01
CA THR A 80 5.17 -6.89 -9.46
C THR A 80 4.95 -8.21 -10.18
N GLY A 81 3.74 -8.40 -10.70
CA GLY A 81 3.45 -9.29 -11.81
C GLY A 81 2.86 -8.41 -12.90
N ARG A 82 3.60 -8.17 -13.99
CA ARG A 82 3.25 -7.37 -15.17
C ARG A 82 2.31 -6.20 -14.91
N SER A 83 2.88 -5.00 -14.90
CA SER A 83 2.20 -3.71 -15.06
C SER A 83 0.85 -3.88 -15.77
N GLY A 84 -0.22 -3.91 -14.98
CA GLY A 84 -1.56 -3.70 -15.50
C GLY A 84 -1.65 -2.22 -15.74
N THR A 85 -1.19 -1.76 -16.92
CA THR A 85 -1.78 -0.57 -17.50
C THR A 85 -3.28 -0.80 -17.47
N VAL A 86 -4.01 -0.11 -16.59
CA VAL A 86 -5.44 0.06 -16.78
C VAL A 86 -5.53 0.91 -18.04
N THR A 87 -5.64 0.25 -19.20
CA THR A 87 -6.07 0.91 -20.43
C THR A 87 -7.56 1.19 -20.27
N LEU A 88 -8.02 2.27 -20.91
CA LEU A 88 -9.40 2.75 -20.85
C LEU A 88 -10.42 1.79 -21.50
N ASP A 89 -10.02 0.56 -21.86
CA ASP A 89 -10.81 -0.40 -22.61
C ASP A 89 -11.76 -1.28 -21.77
N ASP A 90 -11.76 -1.17 -20.44
CA ASP A 90 -12.66 -1.95 -19.55
C ASP A 90 -13.98 -1.22 -19.18
N ILE A 91 -14.33 -0.11 -19.86
CA ILE A 91 -15.60 0.63 -19.65
C ILE A 91 -16.36 0.89 -20.97
N LEU A 92 -16.36 -0.02 -21.95
CA LEU A 92 -17.40 0.01 -23.00
C LEU A 92 -17.73 -1.36 -23.57
#